data_AF-A0A816YQZ2-F1
#
_entry.id   AF-A0A816YQZ2-F1
#
_cell.length_a   1.000
_cell.length_b   1.000
_cell.length_c   1.000
_cell.angle_alpha   90.00
_cell.angle_beta   90.00
_cell.angle_gamma   90.00
#
_symmetry.space_group_name_H-M   'P 1'
#
loop_
_entity.id
_entity.type
_entity.pdbx_description
1 polymer ?
#
loop_
_entity_poly.entity_id
_entity_poly.type
_entity_poly.pdbx_seq_one_letter_code
_entity_poly.pdbx_strand_id
1 'polypeptide(L)'
;MTSFIDELVPIDFLKRCKHTFIIRTPRKAVPSNYRAFIGVNREFIHDDIGYPELQALFEFLTQFTGTRPAVVDAGDLVSEPTAIMRMYCESGINDRFEPSMLEWRPERVQAFDKYAGWHDEAQYSTGFNQIQKKKDNTDGLVLPEDVQQLIERSMPIYEALREFGIRV
;
A
#
# COMPACT_ATOMS: atom_id res chain seq x y z
N MET A 1 -20.83 10.24 -6.51
CA MET A 1 -19.52 9.55 -6.56
C MET A 1 -18.90 9.65 -7.94
N THR A 2 -19.64 9.40 -9.03
CA THR A 2 -19.17 9.62 -10.42
C THR A 2 -18.76 11.07 -10.73
N SER A 3 -19.52 12.06 -10.27
CA SER A 3 -19.25 13.48 -10.54
C SER A 3 -17.95 14.03 -9.93
N PHE A 4 -17.46 13.45 -8.83
CA PHE A 4 -16.23 13.89 -8.16
C PHE A 4 -14.96 13.28 -8.78
N ILE A 5 -15.07 12.10 -9.39
CA ILE A 5 -13.93 11.41 -10.02
C ILE A 5 -13.60 12.09 -11.35
N ASP A 6 -14.62 12.50 -12.13
CA ASP A 6 -14.42 13.14 -13.44
C ASP A 6 -13.62 14.45 -13.39
N GLU A 7 -13.68 15.20 -12.27
CA GLU A 7 -12.91 16.45 -12.12
C GLU A 7 -11.42 16.24 -11.82
N LEU A 8 -11.02 15.06 -11.33
CA LEU A 8 -9.63 14.74 -10.98
C LEU A 8 -8.97 13.81 -11.99
N VAL A 9 -9.69 12.78 -12.45
CA VAL A 9 -9.21 11.80 -13.44
C VAL A 9 -10.38 11.41 -14.34
N PRO A 10 -10.33 11.71 -15.65
CA PRO A 10 -11.43 11.39 -16.56
C PRO A 10 -11.82 9.91 -16.50
N ILE A 11 -13.11 9.62 -16.32
CA ILE A 11 -13.61 8.24 -16.17
C ILE A 11 -13.20 7.32 -17.33
N ASP A 12 -13.14 7.83 -18.56
CA ASP A 12 -12.70 7.07 -19.73
C ASP A 12 -11.21 6.67 -19.69
N PHE A 13 -10.38 7.46 -19.00
CA PHE A 13 -8.98 7.09 -18.77
C PHE A 13 -8.89 5.88 -17.85
N LEU A 14 -9.71 5.82 -16.80
CA LEU A 14 -9.74 4.69 -15.86
C LEU A 14 -10.09 3.37 -16.57
N LYS A 15 -10.96 3.38 -17.59
CA LYS A 15 -11.28 2.17 -18.40
C LYS A 15 -10.09 1.62 -19.18
N ARG A 16 -9.12 2.45 -19.55
CA ARG A 16 -7.96 2.04 -20.35
C ARG A 16 -6.77 1.59 -19.50
N CYS A 17 -6.85 1.77 -18.19
CA CYS A 17 -5.79 1.42 -17.26
C CYS A 17 -5.98 0.00 -16.71
N LYS A 18 -4.85 -0.66 -16.42
CA LYS A 18 -4.84 -1.83 -15.54
C LYS A 18 -4.64 -1.34 -14.12
N HIS A 19 -5.53 -1.74 -13.22
CA HIS A 19 -5.53 -1.25 -11.84
C HIS A 19 -4.85 -2.24 -10.90
N THR A 20 -4.09 -1.72 -9.96
CA THR A 20 -3.43 -2.50 -8.91
C THR A 20 -3.64 -1.83 -7.56
N PHE A 21 -3.91 -2.64 -6.55
CA PHE A 21 -4.01 -2.24 -5.16
C PHE A 21 -2.91 -2.94 -4.38
N ILE A 22 -2.02 -2.16 -3.76
CA ILE A 22 -1.12 -2.68 -2.74
C ILE A 22 -1.77 -2.48 -1.38
N ILE A 23 -1.93 -3.55 -0.60
CA ILE A 23 -2.54 -3.52 0.72
C ILE A 23 -1.50 -3.88 1.78
N ARG A 24 -1.70 -3.42 3.01
CA ARG A 24 -0.89 -3.79 4.18
C ARG A 24 -1.84 -3.98 5.36
N THR A 25 -1.54 -4.91 6.25
CA THR A 25 -2.38 -5.10 7.45
C THR A 25 -2.47 -3.81 8.28
N PRO A 26 -3.67 -3.42 8.74
CA PRO A 26 -3.87 -2.26 9.62
C PRO A 26 -2.95 -2.27 10.84
N ARG A 27 -2.66 -3.45 11.39
CA ARG A 27 -1.74 -3.65 12.53
C ARG A 27 -0.31 -3.18 12.27
N LYS A 28 0.11 -3.06 11.00
CA LYS A 28 1.41 -2.51 10.61
C LYS A 28 1.30 -1.13 9.98
N ALA A 29 0.27 -0.90 9.17
CA ALA A 29 0.09 0.36 8.44
C ALA A 29 -0.29 1.53 9.36
N VAL A 30 -1.22 1.33 10.29
CA VAL A 30 -1.71 2.41 11.17
C VAL A 30 -0.63 2.86 12.15
N PRO A 31 0.09 1.97 12.88
CA PRO A 31 1.17 2.41 13.77
C PRO A 31 2.30 3.12 13.01
N SER A 32 2.62 2.65 11.80
CA SER A 32 3.63 3.27 10.94
C SER A 32 3.23 4.69 10.54
N ASN A 33 1.97 4.90 10.17
CA ASN A 33 1.44 6.24 9.85
C ASN A 33 1.39 7.12 11.10
N TYR A 34 0.84 6.62 12.21
CA TYR A 34 0.79 7.36 13.48
C TYR A 34 2.18 7.86 13.90
N ARG A 35 3.19 6.97 13.87
CA ARG A 35 4.59 7.31 14.13
C ARG A 35 5.12 8.41 13.20
N ALA A 36 4.78 8.35 11.91
CA ALA A 36 5.22 9.35 10.94
C ALA A 36 4.61 10.73 11.20
N PHE A 37 3.33 10.80 11.55
CA PHE A 37 2.65 12.06 11.90
C PHE A 37 3.27 12.71 13.13
N ILE A 38 3.43 11.96 14.22
CA ILE A 38 4.03 12.48 15.46
C ILE A 38 5.52 12.83 15.26
N GLY A 39 6.24 12.10 14.40
CA GLY A 39 7.66 12.34 14.10
C GLY A 39 7.91 13.71 13.44
N VAL A 40 6.89 14.31 12.82
CA VAL A 40 6.92 15.67 12.26
C VAL A 40 6.06 16.65 13.04
N ASN A 41 5.71 16.33 14.29
CA ASN A 41 4.85 17.15 15.16
C ASN A 41 3.50 17.54 14.52
N ARG A 42 2.88 16.62 13.78
CA ARG A 42 1.54 16.79 13.21
C ARG A 42 0.50 15.95 13.95
N GLU A 43 -0.72 16.47 14.00
CA GLU A 43 -1.89 15.74 14.48
C GLU A 43 -2.20 14.56 13.56
N PHE A 44 -2.45 13.39 14.15
CA PHE A 44 -2.82 12.20 13.40
C PHE A 44 -4.26 12.28 12.91
N ILE A 45 -4.44 12.21 11.60
CA ILE A 45 -5.75 12.29 10.95
C ILE A 45 -6.23 10.87 10.67
N HIS A 46 -7.28 10.44 11.36
CA HIS A 46 -7.80 9.08 11.29
C HIS A 46 -8.29 8.70 9.88
N ASP A 47 -8.87 9.66 9.17
CA ASP A 47 -9.44 9.47 7.84
C ASP A 47 -8.35 9.35 6.75
N ASP A 48 -7.12 9.82 7.02
CA ASP A 48 -5.99 9.69 6.09
C ASP A 48 -5.47 8.25 5.95
N ILE A 49 -5.93 7.31 6.79
CA ILE A 49 -5.57 5.90 6.67
C ILE A 49 -6.25 5.22 5.47
N GLY A 50 -7.46 5.66 5.10
CA GLY A 50 -8.02 5.37 3.78
C GLY A 50 -8.57 3.96 3.49
N TYR A 51 -8.73 3.06 4.48
CA TYR A 51 -9.26 1.71 4.20
C TYR A 51 -10.69 1.70 3.61
N PRO A 52 -11.66 2.47 4.13
CA PRO A 52 -12.99 2.56 3.51
C PRO A 52 -12.94 3.05 2.05
N GLU A 53 -12.12 4.06 1.77
CA GLU A 53 -11.91 4.63 0.45
C GLU A 53 -11.25 3.62 -0.50
N LEU A 54 -10.29 2.85 0.02
CA LEU A 54 -9.61 1.78 -0.71
C LEU A 54 -10.60 0.70 -1.17
N GLN A 55 -11.50 0.27 -0.29
CA GLN A 55 -12.55 -0.69 -0.62
C GLN A 55 -13.54 -0.11 -1.63
N ALA A 56 -14.03 1.11 -1.39
CA ALA A 56 -14.99 1.76 -2.27
C ALA A 56 -14.42 1.92 -3.69
N LEU A 57 -13.14 2.29 -3.81
CA LEU A 57 -12.47 2.42 -5.11
C LEU A 57 -12.27 1.06 -5.78
N PHE A 58 -11.89 0.02 -5.03
CA PHE A 58 -11.76 -1.33 -5.56
C PHE A 58 -13.08 -1.86 -6.12
N GLU A 59 -14.17 -1.71 -5.37
CA GLU A 59 -15.51 -2.13 -5.79
C GLU A 59 -15.99 -1.34 -7.01
N PHE A 60 -15.81 -0.01 -6.99
CA PHE A 60 -16.14 0.85 -8.11
C PHE A 60 -15.39 0.44 -9.38
N LEU A 61 -14.07 0.28 -9.32
CA LEU A 61 -13.27 -0.08 -10.50
C LEU A 61 -13.59 -1.49 -10.99
N THR A 62 -13.87 -2.44 -10.10
CA THR A 62 -14.29 -3.79 -10.47
C THR A 62 -15.60 -3.76 -11.27
N GLN A 63 -16.60 -3.02 -10.80
CA GLN A 63 -17.88 -2.88 -11.50
C GLN A 63 -17.74 -2.09 -12.80
N PHE A 64 -16.98 -1.01 -12.77
CA PHE A 64 -16.89 -0.04 -13.85
C PHE A 64 -16.05 -0.53 -15.05
N THR A 65 -14.97 -1.27 -14.79
CA THR A 65 -14.11 -1.83 -15.84
C THR A 65 -14.54 -3.23 -16.27
N GLY A 66 -15.36 -3.91 -15.48
CA GLY A 66 -15.72 -5.32 -15.69
C GLY A 66 -14.56 -6.29 -15.42
N THR A 67 -13.42 -5.78 -14.96
CA THR A 67 -12.23 -6.56 -14.59
C THR A 67 -11.86 -6.29 -13.15
N ARG A 68 -11.50 -7.34 -12.42
CA ARG A 68 -11.05 -7.20 -11.03
C ARG A 68 -9.62 -6.65 -11.02
N PRO A 69 -9.34 -5.53 -10.32
CA PRO A 69 -7.97 -5.05 -10.12
C PRO A 69 -7.07 -6.10 -9.44
N ALA A 70 -5.78 -6.09 -9.76
CA ALA A 70 -4.81 -6.93 -9.06
C ALA A 70 -4.65 -6.44 -7.61
N VAL A 71 -4.60 -7.35 -6.65
CA VAL A 71 -4.34 -7.04 -5.24
C VAL A 71 -3.03 -7.70 -4.81
N VAL A 72 -2.13 -6.92 -4.22
CA VAL A 72 -0.84 -7.39 -3.71
C VAL A 72 -0.74 -7.05 -2.23
N ASP A 73 -0.53 -8.04 -1.37
CA ASP A 73 -0.20 -7.79 0.03
C ASP A 73 1.28 -7.41 0.17
N ALA A 74 1.55 -6.27 0.81
CA ALA A 74 2.89 -5.77 1.00
C ALA A 74 3.74 -6.68 1.90
N GLY A 75 3.13 -7.39 2.85
CA GLY A 75 3.82 -8.36 3.70
C GLY A 75 4.24 -9.59 2.89
N ASP A 76 3.35 -10.11 2.05
CA ASP A 76 3.65 -11.24 1.16
C ASP A 76 4.70 -10.84 0.11
N LEU A 77 4.60 -9.64 -0.47
CA LEU A 77 5.58 -9.09 -1.42
C LEU A 77 6.98 -8.96 -0.80
N VAL A 78 7.08 -8.48 0.44
CA VAL A 78 8.39 -8.37 1.12
C VAL A 78 8.95 -9.73 1.51
N SER A 79 8.10 -10.70 1.82
CA SER A 79 8.51 -12.04 2.26
C SER A 79 8.96 -12.91 1.09
N GLU A 80 8.18 -12.91 -0.01
CA GLU A 80 8.39 -13.76 -1.20
C GLU A 80 8.43 -12.92 -2.49
N PRO A 81 9.34 -11.94 -2.62
CA PRO A 81 9.28 -10.92 -3.68
C PRO A 81 9.33 -11.49 -5.10
N THR A 82 10.16 -12.50 -5.33
CA THR A 82 10.27 -13.14 -6.65
C THR A 82 8.99 -13.86 -7.04
N ALA A 83 8.36 -14.59 -6.12
CA ALA A 83 7.15 -15.34 -6.41
C ALA A 83 5.97 -14.38 -6.65
N ILE A 84 5.77 -13.42 -5.75
CA ILE A 84 4.69 -12.44 -5.85
C ILE A 84 4.84 -11.59 -7.11
N MET A 85 6.04 -11.08 -7.44
CA MET A 85 6.22 -10.26 -8.64
C MET A 85 6.07 -11.03 -9.96
N ARG A 86 6.38 -12.34 -9.98
CA ARG A 86 6.08 -13.19 -11.14
C ARG A 86 4.58 -13.32 -11.34
N MET A 87 3.85 -13.69 -10.29
CA MET A 87 2.39 -13.83 -10.34
C MET A 87 1.70 -12.48 -10.63
N TYR A 88 2.26 -11.38 -10.16
CA TYR A 88 1.79 -10.03 -10.50
C TYR A 88 1.90 -9.72 -11.99
N CYS A 89 3.02 -10.07 -12.63
CA CYS A 89 3.13 -9.95 -14.09
C CYS A 89 2.11 -10.87 -14.79
N GLU A 90 2.06 -12.15 -14.39
CA GLU A 90 1.15 -13.16 -14.96
C GLU A 90 -0.33 -12.83 -14.79
N SER A 91 -0.70 -12.01 -13.80
CA SER A 91 -2.07 -11.49 -13.64
C SER A 91 -2.53 -10.58 -14.79
N GLY A 92 -1.62 -10.29 -15.72
CA GLY A 92 -1.86 -9.51 -16.90
C GLY A 92 -1.51 -8.04 -16.70
N ILE A 93 -0.92 -7.62 -15.57
CA ILE A 93 -0.46 -6.23 -15.40
C ILE A 93 0.73 -5.93 -16.30
N ASN A 94 1.70 -6.85 -16.36
CA ASN A 94 2.92 -6.70 -17.15
C ASN A 94 3.21 -7.98 -17.93
N ASP A 95 3.70 -7.87 -19.17
CA ASP A 95 3.79 -9.01 -20.07
C ASP A 95 4.87 -10.03 -19.67
N ARG A 96 5.85 -9.62 -18.84
CA ARG A 96 6.91 -10.51 -18.34
C ARG A 96 7.48 -10.03 -17.02
N PHE A 97 7.90 -10.98 -16.19
CA PHE A 97 8.75 -10.72 -15.03
C PHE A 97 10.22 -10.52 -15.45
N GLU A 98 10.88 -9.52 -14.90
CA GLU A 98 12.33 -9.35 -14.99
C GLU A 98 12.94 -9.30 -13.59
N PRO A 99 14.07 -10.00 -13.32
CA PRO A 99 14.73 -9.95 -12.01
C PRO A 99 15.10 -8.53 -11.56
N SER A 100 15.40 -7.64 -12.50
CA SER A 100 15.67 -6.21 -12.27
C SER A 100 14.53 -5.46 -11.59
N MET A 101 13.29 -5.97 -11.61
CA MET A 101 12.15 -5.39 -10.89
C MET A 101 12.29 -5.47 -9.37
N LEU A 102 13.20 -6.32 -8.88
CA LEU A 102 13.43 -6.54 -7.45
C LEU A 102 14.67 -5.80 -6.93
N GLU A 103 15.38 -5.10 -7.80
CA GLU A 103 16.66 -4.46 -7.51
C GLU A 103 16.65 -3.00 -7.97
N TRP A 104 17.08 -2.10 -7.09
CA TRP A 104 17.19 -0.68 -7.41
C TRP A 104 18.40 -0.06 -6.70
N ARG A 105 18.77 1.15 -7.14
CA ARG A 105 19.82 1.93 -6.48
C ARG A 105 19.21 2.79 -5.38
N PRO A 106 19.88 2.92 -4.23
CA PRO A 106 19.45 3.84 -3.19
C PRO A 106 19.74 5.27 -3.68
N GLU A 107 18.70 6.10 -3.74
CA GLU A 107 18.80 7.46 -4.26
C GLU A 107 17.95 8.40 -3.42
N ARG A 108 18.44 9.63 -3.20
CA ARG A 108 17.66 10.65 -2.48
C ARG A 108 16.48 11.09 -3.35
N VAL A 109 15.30 11.06 -2.78
CA VAL A 109 14.08 11.57 -3.41
C VAL A 109 13.71 12.89 -2.75
N GLN A 110 13.96 14.02 -3.43
CA GLN A 110 13.73 15.36 -2.86
C GLN A 110 12.29 15.55 -2.32
N ALA A 111 11.30 14.92 -2.95
CA ALA A 111 9.90 14.97 -2.50
C ALA A 111 9.66 14.32 -1.12
N PHE A 112 10.60 13.53 -0.61
CA PHE A 112 10.52 12.91 0.71
C PHE A 112 11.01 13.81 1.85
N ASP A 113 11.74 14.90 1.55
CA ASP A 113 12.32 15.79 2.57
C ASP A 113 11.25 16.39 3.51
N LYS A 114 10.01 16.55 3.04
CA LYS A 114 8.86 17.03 3.85
C LYS A 114 8.41 16.04 4.94
N TYR A 115 8.84 14.78 4.86
CA TYR A 115 8.49 13.70 5.77
C TYR A 115 9.76 13.05 6.32
N ALA A 116 10.59 13.86 6.99
CA ALA A 116 11.87 13.44 7.53
C ALA A 116 11.73 12.16 8.37
N GLY A 117 12.53 11.14 8.07
CA GLY A 117 12.53 9.85 8.78
C GLY A 117 11.43 8.87 8.35
N TRP A 118 10.40 9.30 7.61
CA TRP A 118 9.34 8.38 7.17
C TRP A 118 9.82 7.49 6.02
N HIS A 119 10.47 8.08 5.01
CA HIS A 119 10.86 7.36 3.80
C HIS A 119 12.30 6.85 3.81
N ASP A 120 13.06 7.04 4.89
CA ASP A 120 14.49 6.70 4.95
C ASP A 120 14.75 5.23 4.59
N GLU A 121 13.94 4.31 5.11
CA GLU A 121 14.06 2.88 4.81
C GLU A 121 13.85 2.58 3.33
N ALA A 122 12.87 3.22 2.68
CA ALA A 122 12.62 3.08 1.26
C ALA A 122 13.76 3.73 0.44
N GLN A 123 14.15 4.94 0.80
CA GLN A 123 15.14 5.75 0.10
C GLN A 123 16.53 5.10 0.05
N TYR A 124 16.92 4.42 1.12
CA TYR A 124 18.22 3.75 1.23
C TYR A 124 18.17 2.24 0.96
N SER A 125 17.02 1.70 0.56
CA SER A 125 16.89 0.31 0.17
C SER A 125 17.46 0.06 -1.24
N THR A 126 17.78 -1.20 -1.52
CA THR A 126 18.21 -1.65 -2.87
C THR A 126 17.36 -2.81 -3.39
N GLY A 127 16.25 -3.10 -2.74
CA GLY A 127 15.40 -4.26 -2.98
C GLY A 127 14.53 -4.59 -1.77
N PHE A 128 13.58 -5.53 -1.94
CA PHE A 128 12.69 -5.97 -0.85
C PHE A 128 13.41 -6.79 0.24
N ASN A 129 14.46 -7.53 -0.14
CA ASN A 129 15.16 -8.49 0.72
C ASN A 129 15.90 -7.87 1.94
N GLN A 130 16.07 -6.55 1.97
CA GLN A 130 16.76 -5.87 3.07
C GLN A 130 15.84 -5.48 4.23
N ILE A 131 14.51 -5.48 4.02
CA ILE A 131 13.53 -5.04 5.01
C ILE A 131 13.40 -6.07 6.15
N GLN A 132 13.56 -7.37 5.86
CA GLN A 132 13.28 -8.45 6.81
C GLN A 132 14.21 -8.50 8.04
N LYS A 133 15.37 -7.83 8.02
CA LYS A 133 16.39 -7.96 9.08
C LYS A 133 16.33 -6.91 10.17
N LYS A 134 15.49 -5.88 10.06
CA LYS A 134 15.35 -4.83 11.09
C LYS A 134 14.08 -5.04 11.89
N LYS A 135 14.19 -4.73 13.19
CA LYS A 135 13.06 -4.63 14.11
C LYS A 135 12.04 -3.65 13.54
N ASP A 136 10.73 -3.96 13.62
CA ASP A 136 9.72 -3.03 13.11
C ASP A 136 9.88 -1.71 13.86
N ASN A 137 9.93 -0.61 13.13
CA ASN A 137 10.23 0.70 13.67
C ASN A 137 9.06 1.27 14.50
N THR A 138 7.98 0.51 14.62
CA THR A 138 6.84 0.72 15.51
C THR A 138 6.85 -0.20 16.74
N ASP A 139 7.84 -1.10 16.89
CA ASP A 139 7.91 -1.99 18.04
C ASP A 139 8.06 -1.20 19.36
N GLY A 140 7.13 -1.42 20.29
CA GLY A 140 7.08 -0.71 21.58
C GLY A 140 6.41 0.66 21.52
N LEU A 141 5.86 1.06 20.37
CA LEU A 141 5.05 2.26 20.25
C LEU A 141 3.73 2.07 21.02
N VAL A 142 3.50 2.92 22.02
CA VAL A 142 2.23 2.96 22.75
C VAL A 142 1.24 3.78 21.94
N LEU A 143 0.17 3.14 21.49
CA LEU A 143 -0.87 3.76 20.67
C LEU A 143 -2.01 4.27 21.56
N PRO A 144 -2.51 5.49 21.32
CA PRO A 144 -3.78 5.96 21.88
C PRO A 144 -4.95 5.00 21.56
N GLU A 145 -5.99 5.03 22.39
CA GLU A 145 -7.14 4.11 22.28
C GLU A 145 -7.89 4.25 20.96
N ASP A 146 -8.11 5.49 20.48
CA ASP A 146 -8.73 5.79 19.20
C ASP A 146 -7.93 5.22 18.01
N VAL A 147 -6.59 5.26 18.07
CA VAL A 147 -5.72 4.65 17.05
C VAL A 147 -5.80 3.13 17.08
N GLN A 148 -5.93 2.51 18.26
CA GLN A 148 -6.17 1.07 18.38
C GLN A 148 -7.55 0.68 17.81
N GLN A 149 -8.59 1.46 18.11
CA GLN A 149 -9.93 1.25 17.54
C GLN A 149 -9.93 1.40 16.02
N LEU A 150 -9.12 2.32 15.47
CA LEU A 150 -8.92 2.45 14.03
C LEU A 150 -8.29 1.18 13.41
N ILE A 151 -7.32 0.55 14.07
CA ILE A 151 -6.78 -0.73 13.60
C ILE A 151 -7.91 -1.77 13.51
N GLU A 152 -8.65 -1.95 14.60
CA GLU A 152 -9.69 -2.98 14.67
C GLU A 152 -10.82 -2.75 13.66
N ARG A 153 -11.30 -1.51 13.47
CA ARG A 153 -12.33 -1.21 12.47
C ARG A 153 -11.84 -1.38 11.02
N SER A 154 -10.54 -1.25 10.77
CA SER A 154 -9.96 -1.41 9.43
C SER A 154 -9.59 -2.86 9.11
N MET A 155 -9.48 -3.75 10.10
CA MET A 155 -9.10 -5.16 9.90
C MET A 155 -10.08 -5.91 8.97
N PRO A 156 -11.41 -5.84 9.15
CA PRO A 156 -12.34 -6.53 8.25
C PRO A 156 -12.23 -6.09 6.80
N ILE A 157 -11.97 -4.79 6.55
CA ILE A 157 -11.80 -4.24 5.20
C ILE A 157 -10.55 -4.82 4.54
N TYR A 158 -9.44 -4.81 5.28
CA TYR A 158 -8.19 -5.42 4.82
C TYR A 158 -8.37 -6.91 4.51
N GLU A 159 -9.04 -7.66 5.40
CA GLU A 159 -9.27 -9.09 5.21
C GLU A 159 -10.10 -9.37 3.95
N ALA A 160 -11.17 -8.61 3.73
CA ALA A 160 -12.00 -8.72 2.53
C ALA A 160 -11.22 -8.44 1.24
N LEU A 161 -10.40 -7.38 1.21
CA LEU A 161 -9.54 -7.08 0.05
C LEU A 161 -8.47 -8.16 -0.15
N ARG A 162 -7.91 -8.67 0.96
CA ARG A 162 -6.87 -9.69 0.93
C ARG A 162 -7.37 -10.95 0.24
N GLU A 163 -8.65 -11.32 0.34
CA GLU A 163 -9.22 -12.49 -0.37
C GLU A 163 -8.99 -12.48 -1.89
N PHE A 164 -8.81 -11.30 -2.48
CA PHE A 164 -8.49 -11.13 -3.90
C PHE A 164 -6.99 -11.04 -4.19
N GLY A 165 -6.15 -11.12 -3.15
CA GLY A 165 -4.70 -11.00 -3.23
C GLY A 165 -4.03 -12.11 -4.03
N ILE A 166 -2.97 -11.74 -4.75
CA ILE A 166 -1.97 -12.68 -5.28
C ILE A 166 -1.26 -13.33 -4.10
N ARG A 167 -1.21 -14.67 -4.08
CA ARG A 167 -0.62 -15.45 -2.99
C ARG A 167 0.09 -16.68 -3.53
N VAL A 168 1.19 -17.05 -2.86
CA VAL A 168 1.92 -18.31 -3.10
C VAL A 168 1.15 -19.49 -2.51
#